data_AF-A0A7J5Y7I4-F1
#
_entry.id   AF-A0A7J5Y7I4-F1
#
_cell.length_a   1.000
_cell.length_b   1.000
_cell.length_c   1.000
_cell.angle_alpha   90.00
_cell.angle_beta   90.00
_cell.angle_gamma   90.00
#
_symmetry.space_group_name_H-M   'P 1'
#
loop_
_entity.id
_entity.type
_entity.pdbx_description
1 polymer ?
#
loop_
_entity_poly.entity_id
_entity_poly.type
_entity_poly.pdbx_seq_one_letter_code
_entity_poly.pdbx_strand_id
1 'polypeptide(L)'
;MWQKEKQLLAGKMSALPDGKKLVRSPSGLRMVPENGAFHSPFSLNEPQWVPDKECARCMQCDTKFDFIRRKHHCRRCGRCFCDKCCSKKVALPRMCFVDPVRQCAQCSLASQKEMEFYDKQLKVLLGGGSFVATLGTSEKSETMMCRLSNNHRYLFMDGESHFEVELSRISSMQILTDGSSPGESDIHTYTSLPDTQYLSEGGTSRASGMLLHYKPMGAQDAQQLKVEAADDRKAAALWLAAMHKAAKLLYEARDH
;
A
#
# COMPACT_ATOMS: atom_id res chain seq x y z
N MET A 1 -22.37 4.88 -28.72
CA MET A 1 -21.03 5.28 -29.21
C MET A 1 -20.20 5.90 -28.09
N TRP A 2 -20.75 6.88 -27.35
CA TRP A 2 -20.10 7.55 -26.21
C TRP A 2 -19.65 6.67 -25.02
N GLN A 3 -20.36 5.56 -24.73
CA GLN A 3 -19.97 4.63 -23.64
C GLN A 3 -18.78 3.73 -24.02
N LYS A 4 -18.70 3.29 -25.28
CA LYS A 4 -17.55 2.52 -25.79
C LYS A 4 -16.27 3.37 -25.81
N GLU A 5 -16.41 4.67 -26.10
CA GLU A 5 -15.30 5.62 -26.13
C GLU A 5 -14.72 5.89 -24.73
N LYS A 6 -15.57 5.95 -23.69
CA LYS A 6 -15.11 6.03 -22.28
C LYS A 6 -14.38 4.76 -21.81
N GLN A 7 -14.77 3.59 -22.29
CA GLN A 7 -14.10 2.31 -21.98
C GLN A 7 -12.74 2.21 -22.68
N LEU A 8 -12.65 2.68 -23.92
CA LEU A 8 -11.39 2.85 -24.67
C LEU A 8 -10.47 3.91 -24.05
N LEU A 9 -11.03 4.95 -23.43
CA LEU A 9 -10.25 5.97 -22.70
C LEU A 9 -9.75 5.46 -21.34
N ALA A 10 -10.54 4.66 -20.61
CA ALA A 10 -10.10 4.02 -19.36
C ALA A 10 -8.95 3.04 -19.60
N GLY A 11 -9.04 2.19 -20.63
CA GLY A 11 -7.96 1.29 -21.04
C GLY A 11 -6.71 2.00 -21.61
N LYS A 12 -6.78 3.31 -21.89
CA LYS A 12 -5.62 4.13 -22.27
C LYS A 12 -4.94 4.80 -21.07
N MET A 13 -5.60 4.91 -19.91
CA MET A 13 -5.02 5.57 -18.73
C MET A 13 -3.97 4.71 -18.03
N SER A 14 -4.04 3.38 -18.14
CA SER A 14 -3.00 2.46 -17.64
C SER A 14 -1.72 2.47 -18.51
N ALA A 15 -1.80 2.99 -19.74
CA ALA A 15 -0.72 2.98 -20.75
C ALA A 15 -0.03 4.34 -20.98
N LEU A 16 -0.50 5.43 -20.35
CA LEU A 16 0.16 6.74 -20.48
C LEU A 16 1.47 6.75 -19.67
N PRO A 17 2.58 7.28 -20.22
CA PRO A 17 3.81 7.45 -19.46
C PRO A 17 3.57 8.38 -18.26
N ASP A 18 3.86 7.89 -17.06
CA ASP A 18 3.83 8.70 -15.85
C ASP A 18 5.01 9.68 -15.86
N GLY A 19 4.79 10.89 -16.39
CA GLY A 19 5.71 12.00 -16.21
C GLY A 19 5.96 12.22 -14.72
N LYS A 20 7.23 12.32 -14.32
CA LYS A 20 7.64 12.61 -12.93
C LYS A 20 8.36 13.93 -12.87
N LYS A 21 8.03 14.74 -11.87
CA LYS A 21 8.69 16.02 -11.60
C LYS A 21 9.37 16.02 -10.24
N LEU A 22 10.47 16.74 -10.16
CA LEU A 22 11.14 17.02 -8.90
C LEU A 22 10.54 18.27 -8.25
N VAL A 23 10.13 18.14 -6.99
CA VAL A 23 9.56 19.22 -6.17
C VAL A 23 10.43 19.39 -4.94
N ARG A 24 10.80 20.64 -4.63
CA ARG A 24 11.48 20.99 -3.38
C ARG A 24 10.44 21.41 -2.34
N SER A 25 10.50 20.82 -1.15
CA SER A 25 9.74 21.24 0.01
C SER A 25 10.68 21.56 1.19
N PRO A 26 10.19 22.17 2.29
CA PRO A 26 10.99 22.36 3.50
C PRO A 26 11.58 21.05 4.05
N SER A 27 10.94 19.92 3.77
CA SER A 27 11.39 18.60 4.20
C SER A 27 12.48 17.98 3.33
N GLY A 28 12.62 18.40 2.07
CA GLY A 28 13.62 17.86 1.14
C GLY A 28 13.16 17.84 -0.31
N LEU A 29 13.90 17.11 -1.15
CA LEU A 29 13.58 16.89 -2.56
C LEU A 29 12.65 15.68 -2.70
N ARG A 30 11.57 15.83 -3.46
CA ARG A 30 10.55 14.81 -3.70
C ARG A 30 10.36 14.58 -5.20
N MET A 31 10.14 13.33 -5.59
CA MET A 31 9.84 12.95 -6.97
C MET A 31 8.38 12.53 -7.08
N VAL A 32 7.53 13.42 -7.59
CA VAL A 32 6.08 13.21 -7.64
C VAL A 32 5.60 13.08 -9.09
N PRO A 33 4.48 12.42 -9.35
CA PRO A 33 3.85 12.45 -10.67
C PRO A 33 3.52 13.89 -11.09
N GLU A 34 3.62 14.18 -12.39
CA GLU A 34 3.26 15.49 -12.94
C GLU A 34 1.76 15.77 -12.81
N ASN A 35 0.95 14.75 -13.13
CA ASN A 35 -0.49 14.76 -12.99
C ASN A 35 -0.90 13.93 -11.77
N GLY A 36 -1.66 14.56 -10.87
CA GLY A 36 -2.08 13.96 -9.60
C GLY A 36 -2.93 12.70 -9.74
N ALA A 37 -3.57 12.50 -10.89
CA ALA A 37 -4.31 11.27 -11.20
C ALA A 37 -3.42 10.01 -11.23
N PHE A 38 -2.10 10.17 -11.35
CA PHE A 38 -1.13 9.08 -11.37
C PHE A 38 -0.42 8.87 -10.02
N HIS A 39 -0.91 9.47 -8.93
CA HIS A 39 -0.40 9.13 -7.61
C HIS A 39 -0.68 7.67 -7.27
N SER A 40 0.38 6.97 -6.85
CA SER A 40 0.26 5.65 -6.26
C SER A 40 -0.64 5.75 -5.01
N PRO A 41 -1.62 4.86 -4.84
CA PRO A 41 -2.54 4.88 -3.69
C PRO A 41 -1.85 4.54 -2.36
N PHE A 42 -0.60 4.07 -2.39
CA PHE A 42 0.22 3.92 -1.18
C PHE A 42 0.86 5.23 -0.69
N SER A 43 0.82 6.29 -1.51
CA SER A 43 1.51 7.54 -1.21
C SER A 43 0.80 8.30 -0.08
N LEU A 44 1.58 9.03 0.70
CA LEU A 44 1.12 9.90 1.77
C LEU A 44 1.52 11.34 1.48
N ASN A 45 0.71 12.27 1.99
CA ASN A 45 1.04 13.68 1.99
C ASN A 45 2.15 13.99 3.02
N GLU A 46 2.89 15.06 2.78
CA GLU A 46 3.87 15.55 3.75
C GLU A 46 3.13 16.17 4.95
N PRO A 47 3.56 15.89 6.19
CA PRO A 47 2.93 16.48 7.37
C PRO A 47 3.23 17.98 7.44
N GLN A 48 2.28 18.75 7.98
CA GLN A 48 2.57 20.12 8.39
C GLN A 48 3.55 20.10 9.56
N TRP A 49 4.58 20.94 9.46
CA TRP A 49 5.52 21.12 10.56
C TRP A 49 4.89 21.97 11.64
N VAL A 50 5.06 21.55 12.89
CA VAL A 50 4.68 22.40 14.02
C VAL A 50 5.50 23.69 13.94
N PRO A 51 4.88 24.88 13.95
CA PRO A 51 5.60 26.15 13.87
C PRO A 51 6.64 26.27 14.99
N ASP A 52 7.80 26.82 14.66
CA ASP A 52 8.90 26.96 15.64
C ASP A 52 8.48 27.72 16.89
N LYS A 53 7.58 28.70 16.77
CA LYS A 53 7.07 29.50 17.90
C LYS A 53 6.32 28.65 18.94
N GLU A 54 5.67 27.57 18.52
CA GLU A 54 4.95 26.63 19.38
C GLU A 54 5.88 25.56 19.97
N CYS A 55 7.10 25.45 19.46
CA CYS A 55 8.09 24.47 19.88
C CYS A 55 9.00 25.04 20.97
N ALA A 56 8.52 25.17 22.21
CA ALA A 56 9.36 25.63 23.33
C ALA A 56 10.27 24.52 23.89
N ARG A 57 9.86 23.26 23.75
CA ARG A 57 10.52 22.07 24.32
C ARG A 57 10.46 20.91 23.33
N CYS A 58 11.40 19.98 23.44
CA CYS A 58 11.43 18.76 22.63
C CYS A 58 10.16 17.93 22.88
N MET A 59 9.43 17.56 21.82
CA MET A 59 8.18 16.79 21.93
C MET A 59 8.37 15.30 22.29
N GLN A 60 9.57 14.89 22.72
CA GLN A 60 9.86 13.54 23.21
C GLN A 60 10.50 13.55 24.61
N CYS A 61 11.60 14.28 24.80
CA CYS A 61 12.32 14.30 26.07
C CYS A 61 12.05 15.56 26.92
N ASP A 62 11.15 16.42 26.46
CA ASP A 62 10.74 17.66 27.12
C ASP A 62 11.88 18.65 27.40
N THR A 63 13.09 18.45 26.85
CA THR A 63 14.19 19.39 27.05
C THR A 63 13.90 20.72 26.37
N LYS A 64 14.04 21.83 27.11
CA LYS A 64 13.85 23.20 26.60
C LYS A 64 14.81 23.51 25.45
N PHE A 65 14.33 24.17 24.41
CA PHE A 65 15.21 24.69 23.36
C PHE A 65 15.86 26.01 23.79
N ASP A 66 17.10 26.21 23.35
CA ASP A 66 17.91 27.40 23.65
C ASP A 66 18.86 27.66 22.47
N PHE A 67 19.78 28.63 22.59
CA PHE A 67 20.69 29.00 21.51
C PHE A 67 21.65 27.86 21.10
N ILE A 68 21.93 26.90 21.98
CA ILE A 68 22.80 25.75 21.71
C ILE A 68 21.97 24.56 21.21
N ARG A 69 20.78 24.36 21.79
CA ARG A 69 19.86 23.28 21.45
C ARG A 69 18.85 23.72 20.40
N ARG A 70 19.21 23.48 19.14
CA ARG A 70 18.37 23.78 17.98
C ARG A 70 17.16 22.85 17.86
N LYS A 71 16.14 23.35 17.16
CA LYS A 71 14.89 22.66 16.84
C LYS A 71 15.06 21.83 15.57
N HIS A 72 14.47 20.63 15.56
CA HIS A 72 14.51 19.73 14.41
C HIS A 72 13.15 19.06 14.18
N HIS A 73 12.60 19.21 12.97
CA HIS A 73 11.35 18.56 12.61
C HIS A 73 11.56 17.16 12.04
N CYS A 74 10.71 16.22 12.48
CA CYS A 74 10.63 14.92 11.84
C CYS A 74 9.87 15.04 10.52
N ARG A 75 10.45 14.58 9.41
CA ARG A 75 9.84 14.68 8.08
C ARG A 75 8.64 13.75 7.86
N ARG A 76 8.41 12.78 8.76
CA ARG A 76 7.26 11.86 8.71
C ARG A 76 6.07 12.34 9.54
N CYS A 77 6.29 12.98 10.69
CA CYS A 77 5.18 13.43 11.57
C CYS A 77 5.08 14.94 11.80
N GLY A 78 6.03 15.74 11.32
CA GLY A 78 6.01 17.20 11.45
C GLY A 78 6.28 17.75 12.87
N ARG A 79 6.41 16.89 13.88
CA ARG A 79 6.71 17.30 15.26
C ARG A 79 8.16 17.77 15.43
N CYS A 80 8.42 18.56 16.48
CA CYS A 80 9.70 19.18 16.76
C CYS A 80 10.47 18.53 17.91
N PHE A 81 11.76 18.29 17.70
CA PHE A 81 12.63 17.52 18.57
C PHE A 81 14.01 18.16 18.70
N CYS A 82 14.77 17.76 19.73
CA CYS A 82 16.21 18.00 19.77
C CYS A 82 16.96 16.99 18.88
N ASP A 83 18.24 17.24 18.59
CA ASP A 83 19.03 16.38 17.71
C ASP A 83 19.06 14.93 18.19
N LYS A 84 19.25 14.70 19.50
CA LYS A 84 19.27 13.35 20.10
C LYS A 84 17.98 12.55 19.85
N CYS A 85 16.82 13.20 19.90
CA CYS A 85 15.52 12.54 19.69
C CYS A 85 15.16 12.35 18.21
N CYS A 86 15.87 13.01 17.30
CA CYS A 86 15.54 13.07 15.88
C CYS A 86 16.81 13.10 15.01
N SER A 87 17.75 12.19 15.25
CA SER A 87 19.07 12.17 14.59
C SER A 87 19.13 11.29 13.33
N LYS A 88 18.22 10.32 13.21
CA LYS A 88 18.28 9.30 12.14
C LYS A 88 17.78 9.88 10.82
N LYS A 89 18.44 9.52 9.71
CA LYS A 89 17.93 9.71 8.35
C LYS A 89 17.46 8.37 7.80
N VAL A 90 16.20 8.29 7.38
CA VAL A 90 15.58 7.05 6.87
C VAL A 90 14.81 7.36 5.59
N ALA A 91 14.86 6.45 4.63
CA ALA A 91 14.06 6.53 3.41
C ALA A 91 12.56 6.63 3.74
N LEU A 92 11.83 7.41 2.94
CA LEU A 92 10.40 7.65 3.15
C LEU A 92 9.66 7.66 1.79
N PRO A 93 9.61 6.50 1.11
CA PRO A 93 9.09 6.38 -0.26
C PRO A 93 7.59 6.70 -0.35
N ARG A 94 6.81 6.46 0.71
CA ARG A 94 5.39 6.84 0.77
C ARG A 94 5.18 8.34 0.56
N MET A 95 6.09 9.20 1.00
CA MET A 95 6.00 10.65 0.77
C MET A 95 6.85 11.11 -0.43
N CYS A 96 7.33 10.15 -1.23
CA CYS A 96 8.09 10.39 -2.46
C CYS A 96 9.43 11.13 -2.27
N PHE A 97 10.05 11.08 -1.07
CA PHE A 97 11.37 11.66 -0.87
C PHE A 97 12.43 10.88 -1.64
N VAL A 98 13.32 11.61 -2.33
CA VAL A 98 14.41 11.02 -3.12
C VAL A 98 15.51 10.48 -2.19
N ASP A 99 15.90 11.28 -1.20
CA ASP A 99 16.96 10.96 -0.25
C ASP A 99 16.39 10.58 1.13
N PRO A 100 17.12 9.80 1.95
CA PRO A 100 16.78 9.59 3.35
C PRO A 100 16.62 10.90 4.13
N VAL A 101 15.48 11.05 4.79
CA VAL A 101 15.11 12.28 5.52
C VAL A 101 15.17 12.09 7.03
N ARG A 102 15.35 13.20 7.76
CA ARG A 102 15.45 13.19 9.22
C ARG A 102 14.14 12.75 9.87
N GLN A 103 14.19 11.79 10.80
CA GLN A 103 13.04 11.28 11.52
C GLN A 103 13.28 11.14 13.02
N CYS A 104 12.21 11.29 13.81
CA CYS A 104 12.25 10.95 15.23
C CYS A 104 12.40 9.44 15.44
N ALA A 105 12.76 9.03 16.66
CA ALA A 105 12.98 7.63 16.99
C ALA A 105 11.79 6.73 16.61
N GLN A 106 10.56 7.13 16.96
CA GLN A 106 9.35 6.37 16.66
C GLN A 106 9.10 6.24 15.14
N CYS A 107 9.17 7.36 14.40
CA CYS A 107 8.94 7.35 12.96
C CYS A 107 10.01 6.55 12.21
N SER A 108 11.26 6.59 12.67
CA SER A 108 12.35 5.84 12.04
C SER A 108 12.10 4.33 12.08
N LEU A 109 11.54 3.80 13.17
CA LEU A 109 11.18 2.39 13.29
C LEU A 109 10.01 2.02 12.37
N ALA A 110 8.99 2.87 12.31
CA ALA A 110 7.85 2.66 11.41
C ALA A 110 8.29 2.64 9.94
N SER A 111 9.07 3.64 9.52
CA SER A 111 9.59 3.71 8.15
C SER A 111 10.46 2.52 7.79
N GLN A 112 11.30 2.02 8.71
CA GLN A 112 12.13 0.83 8.46
C GLN A 112 11.28 -0.43 8.23
N LYS A 113 10.19 -0.61 8.99
CA LYS A 113 9.25 -1.71 8.76
C LYS A 113 8.55 -1.57 7.39
N GLU A 114 8.13 -0.35 7.04
CA GLU A 114 7.54 -0.06 5.72
C GLU A 114 8.53 -0.30 4.57
N MET A 115 9.83 -0.04 4.76
CA MET A 115 10.84 -0.29 3.73
C MET A 115 10.92 -1.76 3.33
N GLU A 116 10.64 -2.70 4.24
CA GLU A 116 10.60 -4.12 3.88
C GLU A 116 9.54 -4.42 2.82
N PHE A 117 8.40 -3.71 2.86
CA PHE A 117 7.38 -3.82 1.82
C PHE A 117 7.93 -3.38 0.47
N TYR A 118 8.54 -2.19 0.39
CA TYR A 118 9.06 -1.64 -0.87
C TYR A 118 10.24 -2.45 -1.43
N ASP A 119 11.11 -2.97 -0.57
CA ASP A 119 12.33 -3.67 -1.02
C ASP A 119 12.05 -5.09 -1.52
N LYS A 120 11.07 -5.78 -0.92
CA LYS A 120 10.78 -7.20 -1.17
C LYS A 120 9.38 -7.41 -1.73
N GLN A 121 8.35 -7.01 -0.98
CA GLN A 121 6.96 -7.39 -1.26
C GLN A 121 6.41 -6.73 -2.52
N LEU A 122 6.79 -5.47 -2.77
CA LEU A 122 6.36 -4.76 -3.96
C LEU A 122 6.84 -5.45 -5.25
N LYS A 123 8.07 -5.98 -5.26
CA LYS A 123 8.61 -6.75 -6.40
C LYS A 123 7.82 -8.02 -6.63
N VAL A 124 7.40 -8.70 -5.56
CA VAL A 124 6.51 -9.89 -5.66
C VAL A 124 5.17 -9.50 -6.28
N LEU A 125 4.57 -8.40 -5.84
CA LEU A 125 3.28 -7.93 -6.37
C LEU A 125 3.36 -7.57 -7.86
N LEU A 126 4.43 -6.89 -8.28
CA LEU A 126 4.67 -6.51 -9.67
C LEU A 126 5.01 -7.72 -10.56
N GLY A 127 5.72 -8.72 -10.01
CA GLY A 127 6.06 -9.96 -10.72
C GLY A 127 4.85 -10.85 -11.00
N GLY A 128 3.82 -10.75 -10.15
CA GLY A 128 2.56 -11.46 -10.31
C GLY A 128 2.54 -12.87 -9.74
N GLY A 129 1.36 -13.47 -9.73
CA GLY A 129 1.13 -14.87 -9.37
C GLY A 129 -0.01 -15.47 -10.19
N SER A 130 0.01 -16.79 -10.36
CA SER A 130 -1.05 -17.52 -11.07
C SER A 130 -2.18 -17.92 -10.12
N PHE A 131 -3.41 -17.55 -10.46
CA PHE A 131 -4.60 -17.79 -9.65
C PHE A 131 -5.76 -18.23 -10.52
N VAL A 132 -6.65 -19.04 -9.95
CA VAL A 132 -7.98 -19.28 -10.49
C VAL A 132 -8.89 -18.16 -10.00
N ALA A 133 -9.41 -17.36 -10.93
CA ALA A 133 -10.24 -16.20 -10.67
C ALA A 133 -11.71 -16.51 -10.95
N THR A 134 -12.59 -16.09 -10.03
CA THR A 134 -14.05 -16.18 -10.18
C THR A 134 -14.66 -14.81 -9.94
N LEU A 135 -15.39 -14.28 -10.93
CA LEU A 135 -16.01 -12.95 -10.88
C LEU A 135 -17.51 -13.04 -10.54
N GLY A 136 -17.92 -12.34 -9.49
CA GLY A 136 -19.30 -12.30 -9.00
C GLY A 136 -19.80 -13.69 -8.58
N THR A 137 -21.03 -14.00 -8.96
CA THR A 137 -21.66 -15.33 -8.75
C THR A 137 -21.55 -16.24 -9.98
N SER A 138 -20.66 -15.91 -10.92
CA SER A 138 -20.48 -16.71 -12.13
C SER A 138 -19.90 -18.08 -11.77
N GLU A 139 -20.43 -19.15 -12.37
CA GLU A 139 -19.83 -20.49 -12.28
C GLU A 139 -18.56 -20.62 -13.14
N LYS A 140 -18.27 -19.61 -13.98
CA LYS A 140 -17.05 -19.59 -14.79
C LYS A 140 -15.87 -19.11 -13.97
N SER A 141 -14.89 -20.00 -13.82
CA SER A 141 -13.57 -19.70 -13.28
C SER A 141 -12.52 -19.75 -14.38
N GLU A 142 -11.53 -18.87 -14.32
CA GLU A 142 -10.45 -18.78 -15.31
C GLU A 142 -9.10 -18.71 -14.60
N THR A 143 -8.09 -19.41 -15.12
CA THR A 143 -6.71 -19.27 -14.63
C THR A 143 -6.11 -17.99 -15.19
N MET A 144 -5.71 -17.07 -14.32
CA MET A 144 -5.22 -15.74 -14.66
C MET A 144 -3.91 -15.43 -13.94
N MET A 145 -3.07 -14.64 -14.61
CA MET A 145 -1.94 -13.98 -14.00
C MET A 145 -2.42 -12.70 -13.30
N CYS A 146 -2.28 -12.67 -11.97
CA CYS A 146 -2.64 -11.54 -11.12
C CYS A 146 -1.40 -10.74 -10.75
N ARG A 147 -1.35 -9.45 -11.09
CA ARG A 147 -0.19 -8.58 -10.78
C ARG A 147 -0.59 -7.14 -10.53
N LEU A 148 0.24 -6.44 -9.76
CA LEU A 148 0.09 -5.01 -9.54
C LEU A 148 0.65 -4.21 -10.72
N SER A 149 0.00 -3.12 -11.10
CA SER A 149 0.51 -2.19 -12.11
C SER A 149 1.77 -1.46 -11.63
N ASN A 150 2.62 -0.99 -12.55
CA ASN A 150 3.88 -0.29 -12.22
C ASN A 150 3.68 1.01 -11.41
N ASN A 151 2.54 1.66 -11.58
CA ASN A 151 2.15 2.85 -10.82
C ASN A 151 1.31 2.52 -9.58
N HIS A 152 1.12 1.22 -9.33
CA HIS A 152 0.42 0.66 -8.19
C HIS A 152 -1.06 1.02 -8.10
N ARG A 153 -1.67 1.48 -9.20
CA ARG A 153 -3.08 1.91 -9.22
C ARG A 153 -4.05 0.79 -9.53
N TYR A 154 -3.61 -0.24 -10.24
CA TYR A 154 -4.48 -1.30 -10.75
C TYR A 154 -3.92 -2.66 -10.38
N LEU A 155 -4.83 -3.58 -10.10
CA LEU A 155 -4.57 -5.01 -10.14
C LEU A 155 -4.99 -5.52 -11.52
N PHE A 156 -4.03 -6.07 -12.25
CA PHE A 156 -4.24 -6.68 -13.56
C PHE A 156 -4.48 -8.17 -13.40
N MET A 157 -5.51 -8.65 -14.08
CA MET A 157 -5.86 -10.06 -14.20
C MET A 157 -5.77 -10.39 -15.70
N ASP A 158 -4.70 -11.09 -16.08
CA ASP A 158 -4.36 -11.39 -17.47
C ASP A 158 -4.56 -12.91 -17.72
N GLY A 159 -5.51 -13.28 -18.58
CA GLY A 159 -5.80 -14.67 -18.99
C GLY A 159 -6.21 -14.73 -20.47
N GLU A 160 -7.24 -15.51 -20.80
CA GLU A 160 -7.99 -15.37 -22.06
C GLU A 160 -8.67 -14.00 -22.13
N SER A 161 -9.14 -13.52 -20.98
CA SER A 161 -9.69 -12.16 -20.81
C SER A 161 -8.72 -11.26 -20.05
N HIS A 162 -8.88 -9.95 -20.21
CA HIS A 162 -8.14 -8.95 -19.44
C HIS A 162 -9.10 -8.17 -18.54
N PHE A 163 -8.82 -8.15 -17.25
CA PHE A 163 -9.56 -7.35 -16.27
C PHE A 163 -8.62 -6.47 -15.44
N GLU A 164 -9.08 -5.25 -15.16
CA GLU A 164 -8.37 -4.29 -14.32
C GLU A 164 -9.23 -3.91 -13.11
N VAL A 165 -8.69 -4.03 -11.91
CA VAL A 165 -9.32 -3.57 -10.67
C VAL A 165 -8.53 -2.38 -10.12
N GLU A 166 -9.11 -1.19 -10.15
CA GLU A 166 -8.48 0.00 -9.56
C GLU A 166 -8.45 -0.13 -8.02
N LEU A 167 -7.26 -0.05 -7.41
CA LEU A 167 -7.09 -0.26 -5.97
C LEU A 167 -7.86 0.77 -5.11
N SER A 168 -8.06 1.99 -5.62
CA SER A 168 -8.86 3.02 -4.95
C SER A 168 -10.34 2.64 -4.82
N ARG A 169 -10.82 1.71 -5.65
CA ARG A 169 -12.22 1.25 -5.71
C ARG A 169 -12.48 -0.02 -4.90
N ILE A 170 -11.45 -0.63 -4.33
CA ILE A 170 -11.58 -1.78 -3.44
C ILE A 170 -12.14 -1.29 -2.10
N SER A 171 -13.31 -1.79 -1.72
CA SER A 171 -13.96 -1.51 -0.43
C SER A 171 -13.48 -2.48 0.65
N SER A 172 -13.26 -3.75 0.30
CA SER A 172 -12.70 -4.72 1.23
C SER A 172 -11.83 -5.79 0.58
N MET A 173 -10.86 -6.28 1.35
CA MET A 173 -9.98 -7.37 0.97
C MET A 173 -9.88 -8.37 2.13
N GLN A 174 -10.11 -9.65 1.84
CA GLN A 174 -10.00 -10.74 2.80
C GLN A 174 -9.06 -11.81 2.24
N ILE A 175 -8.11 -12.27 3.05
CA ILE A 175 -7.25 -13.42 2.69
C ILE A 175 -7.93 -14.70 3.13
N LEU A 176 -7.96 -15.69 2.24
CA LEU A 176 -8.49 -17.03 2.49
C LEU A 176 -7.33 -17.96 2.86
N THR A 177 -7.56 -18.88 3.80
CA THR A 177 -6.55 -19.83 4.29
C THR A 177 -7.04 -21.26 4.20
N ASP A 178 -6.12 -22.20 3.93
CA ASP A 178 -6.44 -23.63 3.95
C ASP A 178 -6.69 -24.10 5.40
N GLY A 179 -7.87 -24.69 5.68
CA GLY A 179 -8.12 -25.44 6.93
C GLY A 179 -9.12 -24.86 7.94
N SER A 180 -9.97 -23.90 7.56
CA SER A 180 -11.12 -23.51 8.40
C SER A 180 -12.43 -24.10 7.85
N SER A 181 -13.02 -25.05 8.58
CA SER A 181 -14.44 -25.40 8.43
C SER A 181 -15.29 -24.21 8.90
N PRO A 182 -16.52 -24.00 8.38
CA PRO A 182 -17.39 -22.90 8.80
C PRO A 182 -17.98 -23.17 10.19
N GLY A 183 -17.16 -23.00 11.23
CA GLY A 183 -17.57 -22.78 12.60
C GLY A 183 -17.52 -21.28 12.88
N GLU A 184 -18.48 -20.81 13.65
CA GLU A 184 -18.77 -19.40 13.94
C GLU A 184 -17.57 -18.48 14.15
N SER A 185 -17.72 -17.26 13.61
CA SER A 185 -16.94 -16.04 13.87
C SER A 185 -15.44 -16.10 13.61
N ASP A 186 -15.02 -15.64 12.43
CA ASP A 186 -13.92 -14.68 12.31
C ASP A 186 -14.04 -13.93 10.96
N ILE A 187 -15.05 -13.06 10.88
CA ILE A 187 -15.06 -11.96 9.92
C ILE A 187 -14.03 -10.95 10.43
N HIS A 188 -12.75 -11.18 10.14
CA HIS A 188 -11.73 -10.16 10.34
C HIS A 188 -11.83 -9.12 9.21
N THR A 189 -12.80 -8.22 9.38
CA THR A 189 -12.80 -6.91 8.72
C THR A 189 -11.54 -6.17 9.18
N TYR A 190 -10.56 -6.07 8.27
CA TYR A 190 -9.39 -5.18 8.29
C TYR A 190 -8.39 -5.22 9.45
N THR A 191 -8.67 -5.89 10.57
CA THR A 191 -7.91 -5.64 11.80
C THR A 191 -7.86 -6.88 12.67
N SER A 192 -6.93 -7.79 12.37
CA SER A 192 -6.09 -8.53 13.34
C SER A 192 -5.49 -9.78 12.69
N LEU A 193 -4.48 -9.60 11.84
CA LEU A 193 -3.48 -10.65 11.64
C LEU A 193 -2.24 -10.21 12.44
N PRO A 194 -1.83 -10.96 13.49
CA PRO A 194 -0.66 -10.61 14.28
C PRO A 194 0.55 -10.49 13.35
N ASP A 195 1.23 -9.35 13.45
CA ASP A 195 2.55 -9.17 12.86
C ASP A 195 3.41 -10.37 13.32
N THR A 196 3.98 -11.10 12.36
CA THR A 196 5.20 -11.94 12.54
C THR A 196 5.08 -13.44 12.93
N GLN A 197 3.95 -14.15 12.78
CA GLN A 197 3.94 -15.63 13.04
C GLN A 197 3.86 -16.57 11.83
N TYR A 198 3.76 -16.09 10.59
CA TYR A 198 3.61 -16.98 9.42
C TYR A 198 4.92 -17.40 8.73
N LEU A 199 6.08 -17.13 9.37
CA LEU A 199 7.39 -17.55 8.84
C LEU A 199 8.29 -18.24 9.88
N SER A 200 7.81 -18.52 11.09
CA SER A 200 8.51 -19.42 12.01
C SER A 200 8.04 -20.86 11.78
N GLU A 201 9.01 -21.74 11.54
CA GLU A 201 8.85 -23.19 11.51
C GLU A 201 7.93 -23.67 12.66
N GLY A 202 6.76 -24.20 12.32
CA GLY A 202 5.85 -24.79 13.30
C GLY A 202 4.39 -24.39 13.13
N GLY A 203 3.76 -24.89 12.06
CA GLY A 203 2.29 -25.06 11.95
C GLY A 203 1.44 -23.78 11.90
N THR A 204 1.14 -23.28 10.70
CA THR A 204 0.16 -22.18 10.51
C THR A 204 -0.50 -22.27 9.13
N SER A 205 -1.83 -22.12 9.07
CA SER A 205 -2.64 -22.12 7.85
C SER A 205 -2.05 -21.22 6.76
N ARG A 206 -1.88 -21.75 5.55
CA ARG A 206 -1.26 -21.02 4.43
C ARG A 206 -2.33 -20.21 3.70
N ALA A 207 -2.00 -18.98 3.31
CA ALA A 207 -2.85 -18.19 2.44
C ALA A 207 -3.04 -18.93 1.11
N SER A 208 -4.29 -19.27 0.80
CA SER A 208 -4.68 -20.05 -0.38
C SER A 208 -5.55 -19.27 -1.35
N GLY A 209 -6.07 -18.12 -0.95
CA GLY A 209 -6.80 -17.23 -1.84
C GLY A 209 -7.02 -15.84 -1.26
N MET A 210 -7.78 -15.04 -1.99
CA MET A 210 -8.21 -13.72 -1.57
C MET A 210 -9.58 -13.41 -2.16
N LEU A 211 -10.39 -12.70 -1.38
CA LEU A 211 -11.69 -12.19 -1.77
C LEU A 211 -11.64 -10.66 -1.77
N LEU A 212 -11.99 -10.06 -2.90
CA LEU A 212 -12.06 -8.63 -3.08
C LEU A 212 -13.50 -8.19 -3.29
N HIS A 213 -13.91 -7.14 -2.58
CA HIS A 213 -15.09 -6.36 -2.95
C HIS A 213 -14.64 -5.02 -3.51
N TYR A 214 -15.13 -4.68 -4.68
CA TYR A 214 -14.77 -3.44 -5.36
C TYR A 214 -15.95 -2.89 -6.13
N LYS A 215 -15.93 -1.57 -6.42
CA LYS A 215 -16.97 -0.92 -7.22
C LYS A 215 -16.45 -0.62 -8.63
N PRO A 216 -16.84 -1.39 -9.66
CA PRO A 216 -16.39 -1.16 -11.04
C PRO A 216 -16.71 0.25 -11.55
N MET A 217 -15.96 0.72 -12.53
CA MET A 217 -16.24 2.00 -13.17
C MET A 217 -17.61 1.97 -13.86
N GLY A 218 -18.51 2.88 -13.45
CA GLY A 218 -19.85 3.01 -14.04
C GLY A 218 -20.89 2.02 -13.51
N ALA A 219 -20.51 1.09 -12.62
CA ALA A 219 -21.46 0.20 -11.96
C ALA A 219 -22.11 0.88 -10.74
N GLN A 220 -23.39 0.59 -10.51
CA GLN A 220 -24.11 1.03 -9.31
C GLN A 220 -23.69 0.18 -8.09
N ASP A 221 -23.60 -1.13 -8.30
CA ASP A 221 -23.36 -2.12 -7.26
C ASP A 221 -21.90 -2.55 -7.16
N ALA A 222 -21.51 -3.00 -5.96
CA ALA A 222 -20.22 -3.63 -5.74
C ALA A 222 -20.18 -5.03 -6.37
N GLN A 223 -19.01 -5.39 -6.88
CA GLN A 223 -18.72 -6.72 -7.38
C GLN A 223 -17.73 -7.43 -6.47
N GLN A 224 -17.78 -8.76 -6.54
CA GLN A 224 -16.90 -9.65 -5.83
C GLN A 224 -15.93 -10.29 -6.81
N LEU A 225 -14.64 -10.35 -6.46
CA LEU A 225 -13.63 -11.11 -7.18
C LEU A 225 -12.96 -12.06 -6.19
N LYS A 226 -13.12 -13.35 -6.42
CA LYS A 226 -12.43 -14.40 -5.67
C LYS A 226 -11.24 -14.87 -6.49
N VAL A 227 -10.07 -14.94 -5.88
CA VAL A 227 -8.86 -15.53 -6.48
C VAL A 227 -8.34 -16.63 -5.56
N GLU A 228 -8.07 -17.79 -6.12
CA GLU A 228 -7.54 -18.96 -5.41
C GLU A 228 -6.24 -19.40 -6.06
N ALA A 229 -5.29 -19.87 -5.25
CA ALA A 229 -4.00 -20.31 -5.75
C ALA A 229 -4.20 -21.41 -6.80
N ALA A 230 -3.58 -21.23 -7.97
CA ALA A 230 -3.53 -22.25 -9.01
C ALA A 230 -2.40 -23.27 -8.67
N ASP A 231 -1.61 -23.67 -9.66
CA ASP A 231 -0.62 -24.73 -9.50
C ASP A 231 0.56 -24.35 -8.59
N ASP A 232 1.10 -23.13 -8.73
CA ASP A 232 2.21 -22.65 -7.88
C ASP A 232 1.72 -22.02 -6.57
N ARG A 233 1.32 -22.90 -5.64
CA ARG A 233 0.83 -22.50 -4.31
C ARG A 233 1.87 -21.73 -3.49
N LYS A 234 3.18 -21.90 -3.73
CA LYS A 234 4.22 -21.21 -2.97
C LYS A 234 4.34 -19.76 -3.42
N ALA A 235 4.43 -19.52 -4.73
CA ALA A 235 4.45 -18.17 -5.27
C ALA A 235 3.13 -17.44 -4.98
N ALA A 236 1.99 -18.13 -5.13
CA ALA A 236 0.68 -17.59 -4.81
C ALA A 236 0.58 -17.16 -3.33
N ALA A 237 1.01 -18.02 -2.38
CA ALA A 237 0.98 -17.67 -0.95
C ALA A 237 1.87 -16.45 -0.61
N LEU A 238 3.05 -16.33 -1.23
CA LEU A 238 3.92 -15.16 -1.07
C LEU A 238 3.26 -13.89 -1.63
N TRP A 239 2.62 -13.99 -2.79
CA TRP A 239 1.91 -12.89 -3.41
C TRP A 239 0.70 -12.45 -2.57
N LEU A 240 -0.09 -13.40 -2.05
CA LEU A 240 -1.22 -13.12 -1.16
C LEU A 240 -0.76 -12.44 0.14
N ALA A 241 0.34 -12.90 0.73
CA ALA A 241 0.93 -12.27 1.92
C ALA A 241 1.42 -10.84 1.62
N ALA A 242 2.02 -10.62 0.44
CA ALA A 242 2.40 -9.29 -0.01
C ALA A 242 1.17 -8.38 -0.21
N MET A 243 0.08 -8.92 -0.76
CA MET A 243 -1.14 -8.16 -1.02
C MET A 243 -1.87 -7.79 0.27
N HIS A 244 -1.85 -8.65 1.28
CA HIS A 244 -2.32 -8.33 2.62
C HIS A 244 -1.55 -7.13 3.22
N LYS A 245 -0.22 -7.12 3.12
CA LYS A 245 0.60 -5.98 3.56
C LYS A 245 0.27 -4.71 2.76
N ALA A 246 0.06 -4.83 1.45
CA ALA A 246 -0.37 -3.71 0.61
C ALA A 246 -1.74 -3.15 1.07
N ALA A 247 -2.71 -4.02 1.39
CA ALA A 247 -4.03 -3.60 1.86
C ALA A 247 -3.97 -2.74 3.13
N LYS A 248 -3.10 -3.11 4.08
CA LYS A 248 -2.84 -2.30 5.29
C LYS A 248 -2.31 -0.91 4.94
N LEU A 249 -1.34 -0.82 4.03
CA LEU A 249 -0.81 0.47 3.59
C LEU A 249 -1.86 1.32 2.85
N LEU A 250 -2.72 0.70 2.03
CA LEU A 250 -3.82 1.39 1.36
C LEU A 250 -4.82 1.97 2.36
N TYR A 251 -5.16 1.20 3.40
CA TYR A 251 -6.06 1.65 4.46
C TYR A 251 -5.47 2.85 5.22
N GLU A 252 -4.22 2.72 5.68
CA GLU A 252 -3.52 3.83 6.33
C GLU A 252 -3.41 5.08 5.45
N ALA A 253 -3.32 4.94 4.13
CA ALA A 253 -3.29 6.08 3.21
C ALA A 253 -4.64 6.79 3.04
N ARG A 254 -5.76 6.10 3.27
CA ARG A 254 -7.12 6.67 3.17
C ARG A 254 -7.51 7.48 4.40
N ASP A 255 -6.97 7.12 5.56
CA ASP A 255 -7.24 7.79 6.84
C ASP A 255 -6.41 9.08 7.06
N HIS A 256 -5.54 9.44 6.10
CA HIS A 256 -4.62 10.59 6.14
C HIS A 256 -4.96 11.67 5.11
#